data_AF-A0AA51R317-F1
#
_entry.id   AF-A0AA51R317-F1
#
_cell.length_a   1.000
_cell.length_b   1.000
_cell.length_c   1.000
_cell.angle_alpha   90.00
_cell.angle_beta   90.00
_cell.angle_gamma   90.00
#
_symmetry.space_group_name_H-M   'P 1'
#
loop_
_entity.id
_entity.type
_entity.pdbx_description
1 polymer ?
#
loop_
_entity_poly.entity_id
_entity_poly.type
_entity_poly.pdbx_seq_one_letter_code
_entity_poly.pdbx_strand_id
1 'polypeptide(L)'
;MQKGALTEITYLFAPQKIVHAWSEVYFNDEWIALEGVIIDEDYLNQVKDNLYNFNKGYIGYGISVEDKEKINVCWQGRSTYIQSFSITDDLGIFNSPDDFFLKYNNTSSELKRFLFDVLRKRINKKLDLIRGGICN
;
A
#
# COMPACT_ATOMS: atom_id res chain seq x y z
N MET A 1 2.11 -5.81 7.30
CA MET A 1 1.15 -5.01 6.50
C MET A 1 0.47 -5.77 5.36
N GLN A 2 1.21 -6.46 4.48
CA GLN A 2 0.62 -7.04 3.25
C GLN A 2 -0.02 -8.44 3.41
N LYS A 3 -0.09 -8.96 4.65
CA LYS A 3 -0.75 -10.24 4.94
C LYS A 3 -2.23 -10.13 4.56
N GLY A 4 -2.78 -11.16 3.89
CA GLY A 4 -4.15 -11.14 3.35
C GLY A 4 -4.19 -10.77 1.87
N ALA A 5 -3.49 -9.72 1.46
CA ALA A 5 -3.35 -9.33 0.04
C ALA A 5 -2.43 -10.30 -0.73
N LEU A 6 -1.28 -10.64 -0.15
CA LEU A 6 -0.36 -11.62 -0.73
C LEU A 6 -0.79 -13.07 -0.42
N THR A 7 -0.34 -14.03 -1.23
CA THR A 7 -0.40 -15.45 -0.84
C THR A 7 0.61 -15.73 0.26
N GLU A 8 0.40 -16.77 1.09
CA GLU A 8 1.29 -17.07 2.22
C GLU A 8 2.75 -17.27 1.80
N ILE A 9 2.96 -17.96 0.68
CA ILE A 9 4.31 -18.17 0.11
C ILE A 9 4.92 -16.84 -0.31
N THR A 10 4.19 -16.01 -1.07
CA THR A 10 4.71 -14.72 -1.53
C THR A 10 5.00 -13.76 -0.36
N TYR A 11 4.20 -13.84 0.71
CA TYR A 11 4.42 -13.05 1.92
C TYR A 11 5.73 -13.42 2.63
N LEU A 12 6.10 -14.71 2.67
CA LEU A 12 7.37 -15.16 3.27
C LEU A 12 8.61 -14.64 2.53
N PHE A 13 8.51 -14.43 1.22
CA PHE A 13 9.59 -13.87 0.40
C PHE A 13 9.54 -12.34 0.29
N ALA A 14 8.53 -11.69 0.88
CA ALA A 14 8.44 -10.24 0.86
C ALA A 14 9.58 -9.62 1.69
N PRO A 15 10.15 -8.49 1.23
CA PRO A 15 11.19 -7.81 1.99
C PRO A 15 10.64 -7.30 3.33
N GLN A 16 11.50 -7.23 4.35
CA GLN A 16 11.12 -6.78 5.70
C GLN A 16 10.66 -5.32 5.72
N LYS A 17 11.28 -4.48 4.88
CA LYS A 17 10.89 -3.08 4.65
C LYS A 17 10.46 -2.91 3.21
N ILE A 18 9.39 -2.15 3.01
CA ILE A 18 8.81 -1.86 1.70
C ILE A 18 8.84 -0.35 1.54
N VAL A 19 9.30 0.12 0.38
CA VAL A 19 9.21 1.53 0.04
C VAL A 19 7.74 1.88 -0.13
N HIS A 20 7.31 2.90 0.60
CA HIS A 20 6.00 3.51 0.49
C HIS A 20 6.19 4.96 0.04
N ALA A 21 5.32 5.41 -0.86
CA ALA A 21 5.34 6.77 -1.37
C ALA A 21 3.92 7.28 -1.44
N TRP A 22 3.77 8.59 -1.26
CA TRP A 22 2.53 9.32 -1.45
C TRP A 22 2.76 10.50 -2.37
N SER A 23 1.69 11.02 -2.95
CA SER A 23 1.74 12.29 -3.68
C SER A 23 1.26 13.41 -2.77
N GLU A 24 1.89 14.58 -2.87
CA GLU A 24 1.44 15.78 -2.18
C GLU A 24 0.92 16.79 -3.20
N VAL A 25 -0.19 17.44 -2.85
CA VAL A 25 -0.77 18.51 -3.66
C VAL A 25 -0.99 19.74 -2.80
N TYR A 26 -0.73 20.92 -3.36
CA TYR A 26 -1.02 22.18 -2.68
C TYR A 26 -2.47 22.59 -2.99
N PHE A 27 -3.32 22.67 -1.96
CA PHE A 27 -4.74 22.96 -2.08
C PHE A 27 -5.24 23.74 -0.86
N ASN A 28 -6.02 24.81 -1.08
CA ASN A 28 -6.54 25.69 -0.02
C ASN A 28 -5.49 26.16 0.98
N ASP A 29 -4.35 26.64 0.47
CA ASP A 29 -3.22 27.13 1.26
C ASP A 29 -2.54 26.10 2.19
N GLU A 30 -2.76 24.80 1.94
CA GLU A 30 -2.17 23.69 2.67
C GLU A 30 -1.59 22.63 1.73
N TRP A 31 -0.54 21.94 2.19
CA TRP A 31 -0.04 20.72 1.53
C TRP A 31 -0.84 19.51 2.00
N ILE A 32 -1.40 18.79 1.04
CA ILE A 32 -2.28 17.65 1.28
C ILE A 32 -1.62 16.36 0.79
N ALA A 33 -1.50 15.38 1.69
CA ALA A 33 -1.00 14.05 1.35
C ALA A 33 -2.10 13.16 0.76
N LEU A 34 -1.83 12.52 -0.37
CA LEU A 34 -2.76 11.66 -1.09
C LEU A 34 -2.23 10.22 -1.14
N GLU A 35 -2.51 9.44 -0.09
CA GLU A 35 -2.28 7.98 -0.10
C GLU A 35 -3.51 7.19 -0.55
N GLY A 36 -4.71 7.79 -0.50
CA GLY A 36 -5.96 7.13 -0.85
C GLY A 36 -6.00 6.57 -2.28
N VAL A 37 -5.11 7.05 -3.16
CA VAL A 37 -4.95 6.58 -4.54
C VAL A 37 -4.46 5.12 -4.65
N ILE A 38 -3.88 4.57 -3.57
CA ILE A 38 -3.25 3.24 -3.59
C ILE A 38 -4.27 2.10 -3.63
N ILE A 39 -5.46 2.30 -3.06
CA ILE A 39 -6.54 1.30 -3.02
C ILE A 39 -7.86 1.92 -3.46
N ASP A 40 -8.70 1.14 -4.13
CA ASP A 40 -10.06 1.55 -4.50
C ASP A 40 -11.09 1.21 -3.40
N GLU A 41 -12.26 1.85 -3.50
CA GLU A 41 -13.35 1.71 -2.54
C GLU A 41 -13.91 0.28 -2.48
N ASP A 42 -14.08 -0.37 -3.63
CA ASP A 42 -14.57 -1.76 -3.71
C ASP A 42 -13.63 -2.70 -2.95
N TYR A 43 -12.33 -2.58 -3.18
CA TYR A 43 -11.33 -3.37 -2.46
C TYR A 43 -11.36 -3.09 -0.96
N LEU A 44 -11.39 -1.82 -0.56
CA LEU A 44 -11.42 -1.42 0.85
C LEU A 44 -12.63 -2.02 1.59
N ASN A 45 -13.82 -1.96 0.98
CA ASN A 45 -15.06 -2.47 1.56
C ASN A 45 -14.99 -3.97 1.86
N GLN A 46 -14.23 -4.74 1.07
CA GLN A 46 -14.11 -6.19 1.24
C GLN A 46 -13.13 -6.59 2.36
N VAL A 47 -12.15 -5.72 2.67
CA VAL A 47 -11.05 -6.07 3.58
C VAL A 47 -11.08 -5.31 4.91
N LYS A 48 -11.78 -4.17 4.99
CA LYS A 48 -11.76 -3.27 6.15
C LYS A 48 -12.10 -3.97 7.46
N ASP A 49 -13.07 -4.88 7.45
CA ASP A 49 -13.46 -5.62 8.66
C ASP A 49 -12.56 -6.80 9.01
N ASN A 50 -11.72 -7.23 8.06
CA ASN A 50 -10.75 -8.30 8.22
C ASN A 50 -9.35 -7.79 8.61
N LEU A 51 -9.20 -6.48 8.85
CA LEU A 51 -7.95 -5.90 9.34
C LEU A 51 -7.64 -6.39 10.76
N TYR A 52 -6.40 -6.79 10.98
CA TYR A 52 -5.94 -7.27 12.27
C TYR A 52 -5.63 -6.11 13.21
N ASN A 53 -6.10 -6.18 14.46
CA ASN A 53 -5.75 -5.20 15.48
C ASN A 53 -4.33 -5.44 15.99
N PHE A 54 -3.45 -4.47 15.80
CA PHE A 54 -2.04 -4.53 16.20
C PHE A 54 -1.61 -3.19 16.80
N ASN A 55 -1.10 -3.22 18.03
CA ASN A 55 -0.56 -2.04 18.72
C ASN A 55 -1.47 -0.80 18.69
N LYS A 56 -2.79 -0.99 18.87
CA LYS A 56 -3.84 0.06 18.79
C LYS A 56 -4.12 0.59 17.38
N GLY A 57 -3.52 0.01 16.34
CA GLY A 57 -3.87 0.25 14.94
C GLY A 57 -4.47 -1.00 14.29
N TYR A 58 -4.79 -0.85 13.01
CA TYR A 58 -5.36 -1.88 12.15
C TYR A 58 -4.43 -2.12 10.96
N ILE A 59 -4.06 -3.37 10.74
CA ILE A 59 -3.07 -3.75 9.72
C ILE A 59 -3.49 -5.00 8.95
N GLY A 60 -3.26 -5.01 7.64
CA GLY A 60 -3.56 -6.13 6.78
C GLY A 60 -3.93 -5.67 5.37
N TYR A 61 -3.88 -6.56 4.39
CA TYR A 61 -4.35 -6.31 3.03
C TYR A 61 -3.71 -5.10 2.32
N GLY A 62 -2.52 -4.66 2.77
CA GLY A 62 -1.88 -3.44 2.25
C GLY A 62 -2.40 -2.16 2.90
N ILE A 63 -3.14 -2.25 4.00
CA ILE A 63 -3.64 -1.15 4.83
C ILE A 63 -2.93 -1.20 6.19
N SER A 64 -2.59 -0.03 6.70
CA SER A 64 -2.04 0.18 8.04
C SER A 64 -2.45 1.56 8.55
N VAL A 65 -3.46 1.63 9.41
CA VAL A 65 -4.00 2.89 9.95
C VAL A 65 -4.29 2.78 11.44
N GLU A 66 -4.39 3.91 12.15
CA GLU A 66 -4.80 3.92 13.56
C GLU A 66 -6.28 3.58 13.73
N ASP A 67 -7.14 4.14 12.87
CA ASP A 67 -8.59 4.00 12.93
C ASP A 67 -9.12 3.62 11.55
N LYS A 68 -9.59 2.37 11.41
CA LYS A 68 -10.13 1.86 10.14
C LYS A 68 -11.42 2.59 9.72
N GLU A 69 -12.15 3.21 10.65
CA GLU A 69 -13.38 3.95 10.34
C GLU A 69 -13.11 5.31 9.71
N LYS A 70 -11.89 5.84 9.85
CA LYS A 70 -11.47 7.12 9.27
C LYS A 70 -10.76 6.98 7.93
N ILE A 71 -10.62 5.76 7.41
CA ILE A 71 -10.05 5.55 6.07
C ILE A 71 -10.92 6.26 5.05
N ASN A 72 -10.30 7.13 4.25
CA ASN A 72 -10.96 7.79 3.14
C ASN A 72 -10.13 7.61 1.87
N VAL A 73 -10.74 7.01 0.86
CA VAL A 73 -10.16 6.83 -0.48
C VAL A 73 -10.70 7.86 -1.48
N CYS A 74 -11.86 8.46 -1.19
CA CYS A 74 -12.46 9.50 -2.00
C CYS A 74 -12.02 10.88 -1.48
N TRP A 75 -11.15 11.56 -2.22
CA TRP A 75 -10.60 12.84 -1.77
C TRP A 75 -11.70 13.91 -1.60
N GLN A 76 -11.77 14.52 -0.42
CA GLN A 76 -12.73 15.56 -0.04
C GLN A 76 -12.03 16.86 0.37
N GLY A 77 -10.86 17.16 -0.19
CA GLY A 77 -10.09 18.36 0.16
C GLY A 77 -9.26 18.22 1.44
N ARG A 78 -9.00 16.98 1.90
CA ARG A 78 -8.18 16.67 3.09
C ARG A 78 -7.22 15.54 2.80
N SER A 79 -6.17 15.40 3.63
CA SER A 79 -5.21 14.32 3.50
C SER A 79 -5.89 12.95 3.61
N THR A 80 -5.41 12.00 2.81
CA THR A 80 -5.85 10.61 2.82
C THR A 80 -4.66 9.72 3.17
N TYR A 81 -4.88 8.77 4.08
CA TYR A 81 -3.84 7.88 4.60
C TYR A 81 -4.31 6.43 4.55
N ILE A 82 -3.45 5.56 4.04
CA ILE A 82 -3.71 4.11 3.91
C ILE A 82 -2.64 3.30 4.63
N GLN A 83 -1.39 3.78 4.70
CA GLN A 83 -0.26 3.02 5.26
C GLN A 83 0.55 3.79 6.31
N SER A 84 0.06 4.96 6.74
CA SER A 84 0.76 5.86 7.64
C SER A 84 1.21 5.23 8.97
N PHE A 85 0.46 4.27 9.51
CA PHE A 85 0.78 3.66 10.82
C PHE A 85 2.01 2.73 10.79
N SER A 86 2.46 2.29 9.61
CA SER A 86 3.62 1.38 9.46
C SER A 86 4.88 2.08 8.93
N ILE A 87 4.92 3.41 8.88
CA ILE A 87 6.11 4.16 8.44
C ILE A 87 7.20 4.03 9.51
N THR A 88 8.33 3.41 9.16
CA THR A 88 9.46 3.20 10.08
C THR A 88 10.63 4.15 9.83
N ASP A 89 10.77 4.64 8.61
CA ASP A 89 11.89 5.50 8.19
C ASP A 89 11.38 6.51 7.16
N ASP A 90 11.86 7.75 7.24
CA ASP A 90 11.63 8.78 6.24
C ASP A 90 12.84 8.85 5.29
N LEU A 91 12.58 8.73 3.98
CA LEU A 91 13.60 8.76 2.93
C LEU A 91 13.72 10.15 2.27
N GLY A 92 12.86 11.10 2.63
CA GLY A 92 12.82 12.46 2.12
C GLY A 92 11.88 12.66 0.94
N ILE A 93 11.80 13.92 0.48
CA ILE A 93 10.94 14.35 -0.63
C ILE A 93 11.73 14.29 -1.94
N PHE A 94 11.10 13.74 -2.98
CA PHE A 94 11.66 13.65 -4.33
C PHE A 94 10.69 14.27 -5.32
N ASN A 95 11.23 14.96 -6.33
CA ASN A 95 10.42 15.58 -7.39
C ASN A 95 9.82 14.54 -8.35
N SER A 96 10.46 13.37 -8.45
CA SER A 96 9.98 12.28 -9.30
C SER A 96 10.33 10.91 -8.70
N PRO A 97 9.57 9.86 -9.05
CA PRO A 97 9.93 8.47 -8.72
C PRO A 97 11.30 8.07 -9.30
N ASP A 98 11.65 8.57 -10.47
CA ASP A 98 12.93 8.25 -11.13
C ASP A 98 14.12 8.75 -10.30
N ASP A 99 14.06 9.98 -9.78
CA ASP A 99 15.09 10.53 -8.89
C ASP A 99 15.25 9.71 -7.61
N PHE A 100 14.13 9.24 -7.05
CA PHE A 100 14.14 8.35 -5.90
C PHE A 100 14.82 7.03 -6.22
N PHE A 101 14.42 6.38 -7.32
CA PHE A 101 14.97 5.06 -7.68
C PHE A 101 16.42 5.15 -8.11
N LEU A 102 16.93 6.26 -8.66
CA LEU A 102 18.36 6.44 -8.88
C LEU A 102 19.19 6.28 -7.60
N LYS A 103 18.64 6.70 -6.44
CA LYS A 103 19.31 6.64 -5.13
C LYS A 103 19.04 5.34 -4.37
N TYR A 104 17.85 4.77 -4.49
CA TYR A 104 17.38 3.64 -3.68
C TYR A 104 17.02 2.37 -4.49
N ASN A 105 17.57 2.19 -5.70
CA ASN A 105 17.27 1.04 -6.55
C ASN A 105 17.71 -0.29 -5.92
N ASN A 106 16.77 -1.19 -5.67
CA ASN A 106 17.03 -2.56 -5.22
C ASN A 106 16.71 -3.64 -6.29
N THR A 107 16.45 -3.23 -7.54
CA THR A 107 15.96 -4.10 -8.63
C THR A 107 17.02 -4.34 -9.71
N SER A 108 18.25 -4.69 -9.32
CA SER A 108 19.37 -4.91 -10.26
C SER A 108 19.50 -6.34 -10.82
N SER A 109 18.62 -7.27 -10.43
CA SER A 109 18.71 -8.68 -10.84
C SER A 109 17.62 -9.06 -11.84
N GLU A 110 18.02 -9.56 -13.01
CA GLU A 110 17.09 -10.02 -14.06
C GLU A 110 16.23 -11.21 -13.61
N LEU A 111 16.78 -12.09 -12.77
CA LEU A 111 16.04 -13.21 -12.20
C LEU A 111 14.92 -12.73 -11.27
N LYS A 112 15.20 -11.71 -10.44
CA LYS A 112 14.17 -11.09 -9.59
C LYS A 112 13.07 -10.44 -10.43
N ARG A 113 13.44 -9.79 -11.55
CA ARG A 113 12.49 -9.19 -12.49
C ARG A 113 11.53 -10.24 -13.06
N PHE A 114 12.08 -11.34 -13.58
CA PHE A 114 11.27 -12.45 -14.10
C PHE A 114 10.34 -13.06 -13.04
N LEU A 115 10.85 -13.31 -11.84
CA LEU A 115 10.05 -13.83 -10.74
C LEU A 115 8.91 -12.87 -10.37
N PHE A 116 9.21 -11.56 -10.32
CA PHE A 116 8.21 -10.54 -10.03
C PHE A 116 7.11 -10.50 -11.10
N ASP A 117 7.45 -10.60 -12.39
CA ASP A 117 6.46 -10.63 -13.47
C ASP A 117 5.49 -11.82 -13.37
N VAL A 118 5.98 -12.99 -12.94
CA VAL A 118 5.15 -14.18 -12.71
C VAL A 118 4.29 -14.01 -11.45
N LEU A 119 4.87 -13.54 -10.35
CA LEU A 119 4.16 -13.35 -9.08
C LEU A 119 3.10 -12.26 -9.16
N ARG A 120 3.39 -11.14 -9.84
CA ARG A 120 2.47 -10.01 -10.01
C ARG A 120 1.14 -10.45 -10.62
N LYS A 121 1.17 -11.31 -11.64
CA LYS A 121 -0.06 -11.83 -12.27
C LYS A 121 -0.93 -12.61 -11.27
N ARG A 122 -0.30 -13.39 -10.39
CA ARG A 122 -1.02 -14.15 -9.34
C ARG A 122 -1.57 -13.23 -8.26
N ILE A 123 -0.79 -12.23 -7.85
CA ILE A 123 -1.22 -11.20 -6.90
C ILE A 123 -2.42 -10.45 -7.47
N ASN A 124 -2.32 -9.93 -8.69
CA ASN A 124 -3.42 -9.18 -9.34
C ASN A 124 -4.71 -10.01 -9.41
N LYS A 125 -4.62 -11.28 -9.83
CA LYS A 125 -5.80 -12.16 -9.86
C LYS A 125 -6.44 -12.34 -8.48
N LYS A 126 -5.62 -12.43 -7.42
CA LYS A 126 -6.12 -12.52 -6.04
C LYS A 126 -6.78 -11.20 -5.60
N LEU A 127 -6.18 -10.06 -5.92
CA LEU A 127 -6.74 -8.74 -5.62
C LEU A 127 -8.09 -8.54 -6.34
N ASP A 128 -8.21 -9.01 -7.58
CA ASP A 128 -9.48 -8.96 -8.34
C ASP A 128 -10.56 -9.84 -7.70
N LEU A 129 -10.20 -11.03 -7.19
CA LEU A 129 -11.13 -11.89 -6.43
C LEU A 129 -11.59 -11.22 -5.14
N ILE A 130 -10.66 -10.61 -4.39
CA ILE A 130 -10.99 -9.87 -3.17
C ILE A 130 -11.95 -8.73 -3.53
N ARG A 131 -11.65 -7.93 -4.56
CA ARG A 131 -12.50 -6.83 -5.02
C ARG A 131 -13.90 -7.31 -5.42
N GLY A 132 -14.00 -8.47 -6.06
CA GLY A 132 -15.26 -9.12 -6.40
C GLY A 132 -16.01 -9.76 -5.23
N GLY A 133 -15.52 -9.64 -3.99
CA GLY A 133 -16.14 -10.19 -2.79
C GLY A 133 -15.92 -11.69 -2.56
N ILE A 134 -15.02 -12.31 -3.33
CA ILE A 134 -14.61 -13.70 -3.15
C ILE A 134 -13.39 -13.73 -2.22
N CYS A 135 -13.66 -13.74 -0.93
CA CYS A 135 -12.65 -14.01 0.10
C CYS A 135 -12.47 -15.54 0.24
N ASN A 136 -11.34 -16.07 -0.22
CA ASN A 136 -10.91 -17.45 0.09
C ASN A 136 -10.22 -17.53 1.44
#